data_AF-A0A512C2C8-F1
#
_entry.id   AF-A0A512C2C8-F1
#
_cell.length_a   1.000
_cell.length_b   1.000
_cell.length_c   1.000
_cell.angle_alpha   90.00
_cell.angle_beta   90.00
_cell.angle_gamma   90.00
#
_symmetry.space_group_name_H-M   'P 1'
#
loop_
_entity.id
_entity.type
_entity.pdbx_description
1 polymer ?
#
loop_
_entity_poly.entity_id
_entity_poly.type
_entity_poly.pdbx_seq_one_letter_code
_entity_poly.pdbx_strand_id
1 'polypeptide(L)'
;MVSPMSKQSEWTIKGGIIGGLFGVGVHLVLRTIFWCLYVFLRFWYITLPLIAYFYIAHKVSYWWNNEAERDAIYASFQADRVTLSGIRPIMTTSGIRFIEFDINNNTNARVFQVKATCTYEPEELRNEDFKINRIHTEYAFAEHIKPGESKRVRLPLEPNGYLWQAKSENLTNLRCEPHFDYEVSDLFRGDMKKWRLGSQMEVVLNHVLKPRYATGNRTYVEVEGRMTNNSTVTIGTINVLCDVTNNAGFTDGHGKHYRNLDLKPGQTMSLDGRVTEVTYKPVATLCRVNSVREKD
;
A
#
# COMPACT_ATOMS: atom_id res chain seq x y z
N MET A 1 13.96 -23.69 -102.80
CA MET A 1 14.92 -22.60 -102.48
C MET A 1 14.35 -21.80 -101.33
N VAL A 2 14.95 -21.91 -100.15
CA VAL A 2 14.58 -21.08 -98.99
C VAL A 2 15.54 -19.89 -98.98
N SER A 3 15.01 -18.68 -99.06
CA SER A 3 15.81 -17.44 -99.07
C SER A 3 16.54 -17.29 -97.72
N PRO A 4 17.84 -16.95 -97.70
CA PRO A 4 18.57 -16.76 -96.46
C PRO A 4 17.97 -15.56 -95.71
N MET A 5 17.40 -15.81 -94.54
CA MET A 5 16.91 -14.76 -93.64
C MET A 5 18.03 -13.77 -93.34
N SER A 6 17.75 -12.47 -93.49
CA SER A 6 18.73 -11.44 -93.14
C SER A 6 19.06 -11.55 -91.65
N LYS A 7 20.34 -11.37 -91.28
CA LYS A 7 20.79 -11.38 -89.87
C LYS A 7 19.91 -10.50 -88.98
N GLN A 8 19.37 -9.40 -89.52
CA GLN A 8 18.45 -8.52 -88.79
C GLN A 8 17.15 -9.22 -88.34
N SER A 9 16.58 -10.10 -89.17
CA SER A 9 15.38 -10.87 -88.79
C SER A 9 15.67 -11.90 -87.69
N GLU A 10 16.84 -12.55 -87.74
CA GLU A 10 17.26 -13.56 -86.75
C GLU A 10 17.50 -12.94 -85.36
N TRP A 11 18.09 -11.73 -85.32
CA TRP A 11 18.30 -10.98 -84.09
C TRP A 11 16.99 -10.46 -83.49
N THR A 12 16.03 -10.07 -84.33
CA THR A 12 14.71 -9.61 -83.89
C THR A 12 13.91 -10.75 -83.26
N ILE A 13 13.96 -11.95 -83.84
CA ILE A 13 13.28 -13.14 -83.30
C ILE A 13 13.96 -13.61 -82.00
N LYS A 14 15.29 -13.66 -81.94
CA LYS A 14 16.02 -14.01 -80.72
C LYS A 14 15.78 -12.99 -79.60
N GLY A 15 15.79 -11.69 -79.92
CA GLY A 15 15.47 -10.61 -78.99
C GLY A 15 14.02 -10.67 -78.48
N GLY A 16 13.06 -11.00 -79.35
CA GLY A 16 11.66 -11.20 -78.98
C GLY A 16 11.43 -12.40 -78.05
N ILE A 17 12.12 -13.52 -78.29
CA ILE A 17 12.05 -14.72 -77.43
C ILE A 17 12.68 -14.46 -76.06
N ILE A 18 13.84 -13.80 -76.01
CA ILE A 18 14.52 -13.45 -74.76
C ILE A 18 13.70 -12.43 -73.96
N GLY A 19 13.14 -11.40 -74.61
CA GLY A 19 12.25 -10.43 -73.98
C GLY A 19 10.96 -11.07 -73.46
N GLY A 20 10.37 -12.01 -74.21
CA GLY A 20 9.21 -12.79 -73.79
C GLY A 20 9.49 -13.69 -72.58
N LEU A 21 10.62 -14.41 -72.58
CA LEU A 21 11.05 -15.25 -71.45
C LEU A 21 11.35 -14.43 -70.20
N PHE A 22 11.98 -13.27 -70.36
CA PHE A 22 12.25 -12.36 -69.25
C PHE A 22 10.95 -11.80 -68.66
N GLY A 23 10.00 -11.39 -69.51
CA GLY A 23 8.67 -10.93 -69.08
C GLY A 23 7.90 -11.99 -68.30
N VAL A 24 7.89 -13.25 -68.77
CA VAL A 24 7.25 -14.37 -68.06
C VAL A 24 7.94 -14.67 -66.72
N GLY A 25 9.28 -14.62 -66.69
CA GLY A 25 10.07 -14.80 -65.47
C GLY A 25 9.76 -13.75 -64.41
N VAL A 26 9.76 -12.46 -64.79
CA VAL A 26 9.39 -11.35 -63.90
C VAL A 26 7.96 -11.50 -63.38
N HIS A 27 7.02 -11.92 -64.24
CA HIS A 27 5.63 -12.08 -63.86
C HIS A 27 5.41 -13.22 -62.84
N LEU A 28 6.12 -14.34 -63.01
CA LEU A 28 6.11 -15.46 -62.06
C LEU A 28 6.71 -15.07 -60.71
N VAL A 29 7.83 -14.34 -60.70
CA VAL A 29 8.47 -13.86 -59.47
C VAL A 29 7.52 -12.94 -58.69
N LEU A 30 6.92 -11.95 -59.38
CA LEU A 30 5.96 -11.04 -58.75
C LEU A 30 4.75 -11.78 -58.16
N ARG A 31 4.17 -12.73 -58.91
CA ARG A 31 3.02 -13.52 -58.45
C ARG A 31 3.37 -14.36 -57.21
N THR A 32 4.57 -14.90 -57.16
CA THR A 32 5.06 -15.67 -56.01
C THR A 32 5.26 -14.78 -54.79
N ILE A 33 5.83 -13.59 -54.96
CA ILE A 33 5.99 -12.59 -53.88
C ILE A 33 4.63 -12.19 -53.33
N PHE A 34 3.66 -11.85 -54.19
CA PHE A 34 2.30 -11.49 -53.76
C PHE A 34 1.60 -12.63 -53.01
N TRP A 35 1.80 -13.88 -53.44
CA TRP A 35 1.21 -15.03 -52.77
C TRP A 35 1.82 -15.25 -51.37
N CYS A 36 3.15 -15.16 -51.26
CA CYS A 36 3.83 -15.19 -49.95
C CYS A 36 3.35 -14.06 -49.04
N LEU A 37 3.21 -12.84 -49.56
CA LEU A 37 2.71 -11.68 -48.82
C LEU A 37 1.27 -11.89 -48.34
N TYR A 38 0.41 -12.44 -49.20
CA TYR A 38 -0.97 -12.76 -48.86
C TYR A 38 -1.06 -13.83 -47.76
N VAL A 39 -0.30 -14.92 -47.86
CA VAL A 39 -0.26 -15.98 -46.84
C VAL A 39 0.27 -15.43 -45.52
N PHE A 40 1.33 -14.61 -45.56
CA PHE A 40 1.89 -13.96 -44.38
C PHE A 40 0.83 -13.07 -43.73
N LEU A 41 0.23 -12.13 -44.46
CA LEU A 41 -0.82 -11.25 -43.95
C LEU A 41 -2.01 -12.02 -43.36
N ARG A 42 -2.45 -13.11 -44.00
CA ARG A 42 -3.58 -13.91 -43.52
C ARG A 42 -3.25 -14.67 -42.25
N PHE A 43 -2.03 -15.17 -42.12
CA PHE A 43 -1.55 -15.83 -40.90
C PHE A 43 -1.46 -14.82 -39.74
N TRP A 44 -0.90 -13.63 -39.99
CA TRP A 44 -0.76 -12.56 -38.99
C TRP A 44 -2.09 -11.95 -38.58
N TYR A 45 -3.07 -11.85 -39.49
CA TYR A 45 -4.41 -11.33 -39.21
C TYR A 45 -5.15 -12.16 -38.15
N ILE A 46 -4.90 -13.47 -38.06
CA ILE A 46 -5.54 -14.34 -37.07
C ILE A 46 -4.66 -14.45 -35.80
N THR A 47 -3.35 -14.59 -35.97
CA THR A 47 -2.45 -14.83 -34.84
C THR A 47 -2.26 -13.61 -33.93
N LEU A 48 -2.16 -12.39 -34.47
CA LEU A 48 -1.99 -11.19 -33.64
C LEU A 48 -3.20 -10.93 -32.71
N PRO A 49 -4.46 -10.98 -33.19
CA PRO A 49 -5.61 -10.85 -32.30
C PRO A 49 -5.68 -11.96 -31.26
N LEU A 50 -5.32 -13.21 -31.63
CA LEU A 50 -5.31 -14.32 -30.68
C LEU A 50 -4.28 -14.10 -29.57
N ILE A 51 -3.04 -13.72 -29.93
CA ILE A 51 -1.98 -13.43 -28.96
C ILE A 51 -2.37 -12.25 -28.09
N ALA A 52 -2.91 -11.19 -28.67
CA ALA A 52 -3.39 -10.02 -27.92
C ALA A 52 -4.53 -10.40 -26.95
N TYR A 53 -5.48 -11.22 -27.40
CA TYR A 53 -6.57 -11.72 -26.57
C TYR A 53 -6.06 -12.57 -25.40
N PHE A 54 -5.17 -13.55 -25.65
CA PHE A 54 -4.59 -14.36 -24.57
C PHE A 54 -3.74 -13.53 -23.62
N TYR A 55 -3.00 -12.55 -24.14
CA TYR A 55 -2.21 -11.62 -23.33
C TYR A 55 -3.11 -10.79 -22.40
N ILE A 56 -4.18 -10.20 -22.94
CA ILE A 56 -5.14 -9.39 -22.18
C ILE A 56 -5.89 -10.28 -21.17
N ALA A 57 -6.40 -11.43 -21.59
CA ALA A 57 -7.12 -12.36 -20.73
C ALA A 57 -6.24 -12.86 -19.57
N HIS A 58 -4.97 -13.18 -19.83
CA HIS A 58 -4.00 -13.55 -18.80
C HIS A 58 -3.71 -12.38 -17.85
N LYS A 59 -3.56 -11.15 -18.36
CA LYS A 59 -3.38 -9.94 -17.54
C LYS A 59 -4.58 -9.68 -16.63
N VAL A 60 -5.80 -9.83 -17.15
CA VAL A 60 -7.05 -9.61 -16.41
C VAL A 60 -7.25 -10.69 -15.35
N SER A 61 -7.04 -11.97 -15.67
CA SER A 61 -7.18 -13.05 -14.68
C SER A 61 -6.14 -12.94 -13.57
N TYR A 62 -4.89 -12.59 -13.92
CA TYR A 62 -3.83 -12.34 -12.95
C TYR A 62 -4.18 -11.17 -12.04
N TRP A 63 -4.73 -10.08 -12.59
CA TRP A 63 -5.15 -8.93 -11.79
C TRP A 63 -6.31 -9.28 -10.85
N TRP A 64 -7.35 -9.95 -11.36
CA TRP A 64 -8.53 -10.32 -10.58
C TRP A 64 -8.22 -11.31 -9.46
N ASN A 65 -7.40 -12.33 -9.73
CA ASN A 65 -7.02 -13.32 -8.71
C ASN A 65 -6.20 -12.68 -7.58
N ASN A 66 -5.28 -11.76 -7.90
CA ASN A 66 -4.53 -11.04 -6.86
C ASN A 66 -5.44 -10.17 -6.01
N GLU A 67 -6.45 -9.51 -6.60
CA GLU A 67 -7.37 -8.64 -5.86
C GLU A 67 -8.27 -9.47 -4.93
N ALA A 68 -8.83 -10.58 -5.43
CA ALA A 68 -9.66 -11.48 -4.64
C ALA A 68 -8.87 -12.12 -3.48
N GLU A 69 -7.63 -12.55 -3.73
CA GLU A 69 -6.75 -13.09 -2.69
C GLU A 69 -6.39 -12.03 -1.66
N ARG A 70 -6.14 -10.79 -2.10
CA ARG A 70 -5.89 -9.64 -1.22
C ARG A 70 -7.08 -9.36 -0.30
N ASP A 71 -8.29 -9.28 -0.87
CA ASP A 71 -9.50 -8.98 -0.10
C ASP A 71 -9.83 -10.12 0.88
N ALA A 72 -9.56 -11.37 0.50
CA ALA A 72 -9.68 -12.52 1.40
C ALA A 72 -8.68 -12.45 2.58
N ILE A 73 -7.43 -12.01 2.34
CA ILE A 73 -6.44 -11.81 3.40
C ILE A 73 -6.84 -10.64 4.32
N TYR A 74 -7.33 -9.53 3.79
CA TYR A 74 -7.86 -8.44 4.63
C TYR A 74 -9.03 -8.89 5.50
N ALA A 75 -9.95 -9.68 4.93
CA ALA A 75 -11.08 -10.26 5.65
C ALA A 75 -10.68 -11.31 6.70
N SER A 76 -9.44 -11.80 6.68
CA SER A 76 -8.94 -12.75 7.68
C SER A 76 -8.63 -12.12 9.04
N PHE A 77 -8.63 -10.78 9.13
CA PHE A 77 -8.46 -10.10 10.41
C PHE A 77 -9.67 -10.34 11.33
N GLN A 78 -9.41 -10.89 12.51
CA GLN A 78 -10.43 -11.29 13.49
C GLN A 78 -10.71 -10.14 14.46
N ALA A 79 -11.33 -9.06 13.98
CA ALA A 79 -11.58 -7.86 14.79
C ALA A 79 -12.34 -8.16 16.09
N ASP A 80 -13.22 -9.15 16.07
CA ASP A 80 -13.99 -9.66 17.21
C ASP A 80 -13.12 -10.25 18.34
N ARG A 81 -11.87 -10.61 18.05
CA ARG A 81 -10.91 -11.13 19.03
C ARG A 81 -10.05 -10.04 19.68
N VAL A 82 -10.18 -8.77 19.27
CA VAL A 82 -9.65 -7.63 20.03
C VAL A 82 -10.73 -7.15 20.99
N THR A 83 -10.48 -7.30 22.29
CA THR A 83 -11.47 -6.91 23.31
C THR A 83 -10.99 -5.68 24.07
N LEU A 84 -11.90 -4.74 24.31
CA LEU A 84 -11.73 -3.66 25.28
C LEU A 84 -12.41 -4.03 26.58
N SER A 85 -11.73 -3.79 27.69
CA SER A 85 -12.30 -3.95 29.02
C SER A 85 -11.88 -2.80 29.95
N GLY A 86 -12.66 -2.58 31.01
CA GLY A 86 -12.29 -1.64 32.08
C GLY A 86 -12.24 -0.17 31.64
N ILE A 87 -13.32 0.33 31.03
CA ILE A 87 -13.48 1.76 30.68
C ILE A 87 -13.32 2.59 31.96
N ARG A 88 -12.29 3.45 32.00
CA ARG A 88 -11.97 4.29 33.17
C ARG A 88 -11.78 5.75 32.74
N PRO A 89 -12.76 6.62 32.98
CA PRO A 89 -12.60 8.05 32.73
C PRO A 89 -11.65 8.69 33.76
N ILE A 90 -10.68 9.46 33.29
CA ILE A 90 -9.75 10.25 34.11
C ILE A 90 -10.22 11.69 34.09
N MET A 91 -10.69 12.15 35.24
CA MET A 91 -11.23 13.48 35.46
C MET A 91 -10.12 14.51 35.73
N THR A 92 -10.34 15.72 35.26
CA THR A 92 -9.61 16.93 35.65
C THR A 92 -10.62 17.96 36.19
N THR A 93 -10.13 19.09 36.72
CA THR A 93 -10.98 20.18 37.24
C THR A 93 -11.98 20.73 36.23
N SER A 94 -11.75 20.47 34.95
CA SER A 94 -12.53 20.96 33.83
C SER A 94 -13.38 19.88 33.13
N GLY A 95 -13.27 18.59 33.49
CA GLY A 95 -13.99 17.51 32.79
C GLY A 95 -13.23 16.19 32.68
N ILE A 96 -13.81 15.20 31.99
CA ILE A 96 -13.07 13.99 31.56
C ILE A 96 -12.02 14.44 30.53
N ARG A 97 -10.75 14.09 30.77
CA ARG A 97 -9.64 14.43 29.86
C ARG A 97 -9.07 13.22 29.15
N PHE A 98 -9.09 12.06 29.79
CA PHE A 98 -8.64 10.81 29.20
C PHE A 98 -9.63 9.72 29.53
N ILE A 99 -9.70 8.70 28.67
CA ILE A 99 -10.36 7.45 29.01
C ILE A 99 -9.33 6.33 28.88
N GLU A 100 -9.14 5.57 29.96
CA GLU A 100 -8.28 4.40 29.94
C GLU A 100 -9.07 3.13 29.62
N PHE A 101 -8.43 2.23 28.90
CA PHE A 101 -8.97 0.89 28.58
C PHE A 101 -7.85 -0.14 28.70
N ASP A 102 -8.20 -1.36 29.08
CA ASP A 102 -7.33 -2.53 28.92
C ASP A 102 -7.69 -3.21 27.59
N ILE A 103 -6.74 -3.24 26.65
CA ILE A 103 -6.90 -3.92 25.35
C ILE A 103 -6.28 -5.29 25.44
N ASN A 104 -7.02 -6.33 25.05
CA ASN A 104 -6.50 -7.67 24.86
C ASN A 104 -6.55 -8.05 23.37
N ASN A 105 -5.39 -8.23 22.74
CA ASN A 105 -5.27 -8.58 21.33
C ASN A 105 -5.11 -10.09 21.15
N ASN A 106 -6.21 -10.82 20.91
CA ASN A 106 -6.16 -12.26 20.60
C ASN A 106 -6.19 -12.56 19.09
N THR A 107 -5.82 -11.58 18.25
CA THR A 107 -5.80 -11.74 16.79
C THR A 107 -4.48 -12.31 16.29
N ASN A 108 -4.41 -12.56 14.98
CA ASN A 108 -3.21 -12.94 14.25
C ASN A 108 -2.34 -11.76 13.80
N ALA A 109 -2.74 -10.51 14.08
CA ALA A 109 -2.03 -9.31 13.64
C ALA A 109 -1.73 -8.35 14.80
N ARG A 110 -0.68 -7.54 14.65
CA ARG A 110 -0.41 -6.44 15.58
C ARG A 110 -1.47 -5.35 15.45
N VAL A 111 -1.94 -4.83 16.58
CA VAL A 111 -2.75 -3.60 16.64
C VAL A 111 -1.81 -2.43 16.91
N PHE A 112 -1.83 -1.41 16.06
CA PHE A 112 -0.89 -0.29 16.18
C PHE A 112 -1.58 1.03 16.53
N GLN A 113 -2.88 1.11 16.28
CA GLN A 113 -3.66 2.30 16.57
C GLN A 113 -5.07 1.89 17.00
N VAL A 114 -5.58 2.64 17.98
CA VAL A 114 -6.93 2.47 18.50
C VAL A 114 -7.63 3.80 18.37
N LYS A 115 -8.76 3.77 17.68
CA LYS A 115 -9.74 4.84 17.66
C LYS A 115 -10.88 4.40 18.57
N ALA A 116 -11.50 5.34 19.26
CA ALA A 116 -12.74 5.05 19.97
C ALA A 116 -13.73 6.18 19.75
N THR A 117 -14.97 5.77 19.51
CA THR A 117 -16.11 6.67 19.55
C THR A 117 -16.75 6.54 20.91
N CYS A 118 -16.63 7.58 21.73
CA CYS A 118 -17.24 7.60 23.05
C CYS A 118 -18.51 8.43 23.02
N THR A 119 -19.56 7.88 23.62
CA THR A 119 -20.88 8.48 23.74
C THR A 119 -21.26 8.58 25.20
N TYR A 120 -21.85 9.69 25.58
CA TYR A 120 -22.38 9.90 26.92
C TYR A 120 -23.80 10.42 26.84
N GLU A 121 -24.70 9.73 27.52
CA GLU A 121 -26.11 10.07 27.62
C GLU A 121 -26.42 10.54 29.05
N PRO A 122 -26.56 11.85 29.28
CA PRO A 122 -26.85 12.37 30.62
C PRO A 122 -28.32 12.12 30.96
N GLU A 123 -28.60 11.69 32.18
CA GLU A 123 -29.98 11.42 32.64
C GLU A 123 -30.84 12.70 32.72
N GLU A 124 -30.23 13.88 32.91
CA GLU A 124 -30.93 15.15 33.22
C GLU A 124 -30.71 16.29 32.19
N LEU A 125 -30.65 16.00 30.89
CA LEU A 125 -30.62 17.09 29.90
C LEU A 125 -32.01 17.64 29.59
N ARG A 126 -32.21 18.94 29.86
CA ARG A 126 -33.41 19.72 29.46
C ARG A 126 -33.58 19.86 27.94
N ASN A 127 -32.56 19.54 27.15
CA ASN A 127 -32.55 19.76 25.71
C ASN A 127 -32.26 18.44 24.98
N GLU A 128 -33.26 17.91 24.27
CA GLU A 128 -33.19 16.58 23.64
C GLU A 128 -32.16 16.51 22.50
N ASP A 129 -31.90 17.63 21.83
CA ASP A 129 -30.99 17.73 20.67
C ASP A 129 -29.53 17.36 21.01
N PHE A 130 -29.16 17.34 22.29
CA PHE A 130 -27.80 17.08 22.77
C PHE A 130 -27.64 15.76 23.53
N LYS A 131 -28.69 14.92 23.62
CA LYS A 131 -28.65 13.64 24.35
C LYS A 131 -27.60 12.67 23.81
N ILE A 132 -27.17 12.82 22.55
CA ILE A 132 -26.21 11.93 21.89
C ILE A 132 -25.07 12.73 21.27
N ASN A 133 -24.18 13.27 22.10
CA ASN A 133 -22.91 13.79 21.58
C ASN A 133 -21.92 12.64 21.41
N ARG A 134 -21.55 12.37 20.16
CA ARG A 134 -20.50 11.41 19.80
C ARG A 134 -19.18 12.15 19.71
N ILE A 135 -18.17 11.66 20.43
CA ILE A 135 -16.82 12.21 20.35
C ILE A 135 -15.90 11.12 19.81
N HIS A 136 -15.19 11.47 18.75
CA HIS A 136 -14.19 10.62 18.13
C HIS A 136 -12.84 10.94 18.73
N THR A 137 -12.11 9.89 19.12
CA THR A 137 -10.75 10.02 19.62
C THR A 137 -9.85 9.00 18.98
N GLU A 138 -8.61 9.40 18.76
CA GLU A 138 -7.59 8.61 18.09
C GLU A 138 -6.34 8.54 18.96
N TYR A 139 -5.75 7.35 19.07
CA TYR A 139 -4.46 7.17 19.73
C TYR A 139 -3.60 6.14 19.01
N ALA A 140 -2.38 6.55 18.65
CA ALA A 140 -1.37 5.71 18.04
C ALA A 140 -0.35 5.23 19.09
N PHE A 141 0.08 3.97 19.00
CA PHE A 141 1.09 3.42 19.90
C PHE A 141 2.47 3.43 19.25
N ALA A 142 3.49 3.89 19.98
CA ALA A 142 4.89 3.75 19.54
C ALA A 142 5.33 2.28 19.52
N GLU A 143 4.77 1.45 20.40
CA GLU A 143 5.00 0.02 20.46
C GLU A 143 3.68 -0.71 20.23
N HIS A 144 3.55 -1.28 19.02
CA HIS A 144 2.46 -2.16 18.58
C HIS A 144 2.04 -3.16 19.68
N ILE A 145 0.75 -3.44 19.81
CA ILE A 145 0.23 -4.50 20.69
C ILE A 145 0.31 -5.82 19.93
N LYS A 146 1.20 -6.72 20.35
CA LYS A 146 1.44 -8.00 19.69
C LYS A 146 0.25 -8.95 19.79
N PRO A 147 0.13 -9.93 18.88
CA PRO A 147 -0.74 -11.08 19.06
C PRO A 147 -0.53 -11.73 20.44
N GLY A 148 -1.61 -11.93 21.18
CA GLY A 148 -1.64 -12.47 22.54
C GLY A 148 -1.25 -11.48 23.64
N GLU A 149 -0.97 -10.22 23.32
CA GLU A 149 -0.59 -9.20 24.30
C GLU A 149 -1.82 -8.46 24.85
N SER A 150 -1.77 -8.12 26.13
CA SER A 150 -2.70 -7.18 26.76
C SER A 150 -1.97 -5.92 27.20
N LYS A 151 -2.50 -4.75 26.83
CA LYS A 151 -1.89 -3.45 27.12
C LYS A 151 -2.94 -2.45 27.59
N ARG A 152 -2.59 -1.66 28.61
CA ARG A 152 -3.39 -0.52 29.06
C ARG A 152 -3.10 0.69 28.19
N VAL A 153 -4.15 1.35 27.74
CA VAL A 153 -4.06 2.49 26.82
C VAL A 153 -4.82 3.69 27.37
N ARG A 154 -4.43 4.89 26.96
CA ARG A 154 -5.08 6.15 27.34
C ARG A 154 -5.50 6.89 26.08
N LEU A 155 -6.79 7.07 25.87
CA LEU A 155 -7.31 7.85 24.76
C LEU A 155 -7.55 9.30 25.23
N PRO A 156 -6.87 10.30 24.67
CA PRO A 156 -7.13 11.70 24.98
C PRO A 156 -8.49 12.10 24.41
N LEU A 157 -9.29 12.81 25.21
CA LEU A 157 -10.51 13.45 24.73
C LEU A 157 -10.22 14.86 24.23
N GLU A 158 -10.78 15.18 23.08
CA GLU A 158 -10.82 16.53 22.54
C GLU A 158 -11.61 17.46 23.49
N PRO A 159 -11.06 18.61 23.92
CA PRO A 159 -11.69 19.51 24.90
C PRO A 159 -12.91 20.29 24.35
N ASN A 160 -13.42 19.90 23.19
CA ASN A 160 -14.41 20.60 22.39
C ASN A 160 -15.75 19.83 22.30
N GLY A 161 -16.04 18.94 23.26
CA GLY A 161 -17.28 18.19 23.31
C GLY A 161 -17.87 18.00 24.71
N TYR A 162 -19.15 17.61 24.77
CA TYR A 162 -19.96 17.52 25.99
C TYR A 162 -19.44 16.51 27.04
N LEU A 163 -18.56 15.56 26.66
CA LEU A 163 -17.86 14.69 27.63
C LEU A 163 -16.97 15.48 28.59
N TRP A 164 -16.46 16.64 28.17
CA TRP A 164 -15.76 17.56 29.05
C TRP A 164 -16.68 18.19 30.11
N GLN A 165 -17.98 18.25 29.86
CA GLN A 165 -18.97 18.75 30.83
C GLN A 165 -19.57 17.63 31.70
N ALA A 166 -19.22 16.36 31.43
CA ALA A 166 -19.69 15.24 32.24
C ALA A 166 -19.14 15.38 33.67
N LYS A 167 -20.03 15.24 34.66
CA LYS A 167 -19.67 15.28 36.07
C LYS A 167 -19.34 13.88 36.58
N SER A 168 -18.41 13.78 37.53
CA SER A 168 -17.94 12.52 38.12
C SER A 168 -19.06 11.66 38.74
N GLU A 169 -20.15 12.30 39.14
CA GLU A 169 -21.27 11.69 39.85
C GLU A 169 -22.23 10.91 38.94
N ASN A 170 -22.14 11.05 37.61
CA ASN A 170 -23.12 10.47 36.70
C ASN A 170 -22.51 9.89 35.41
N LEU A 171 -21.50 9.02 35.53
CA LEU A 171 -20.73 8.42 34.41
C LEU A 171 -21.21 7.02 34.00
N THR A 172 -22.30 6.53 34.59
CA THR A 172 -22.90 5.20 34.36
C THR A 172 -23.29 4.93 32.91
N ASN A 173 -23.56 5.99 32.13
CA ASN A 173 -23.96 5.90 30.72
C ASN A 173 -22.82 6.17 29.73
N LEU A 174 -21.56 6.25 30.18
CA LEU A 174 -20.42 6.37 29.28
C LEU A 174 -20.19 5.05 28.53
N ARG A 175 -20.34 5.08 27.21
CA ARG A 175 -20.04 3.95 26.32
C ARG A 175 -18.96 4.34 25.33
N CYS A 176 -18.05 3.42 25.02
CA CYS A 176 -17.02 3.65 24.01
C CYS A 176 -16.95 2.45 23.07
N GLU A 177 -17.10 2.72 21.78
CA GLU A 177 -17.00 1.76 20.70
C GLU A 177 -15.60 1.87 20.07
N PRO A 178 -14.75 0.84 20.20
CA PRO A 178 -13.43 0.86 19.58
C PRO A 178 -13.50 0.63 18.08
N HIS A 179 -12.53 1.20 17.39
CA HIS A 179 -12.13 0.85 16.05
C HIS A 179 -10.61 0.66 16.04
N PHE A 180 -10.15 -0.45 15.46
CA PHE A 180 -8.75 -0.85 15.53
C PHE A 180 -8.11 -0.78 14.15
N ASP A 181 -6.97 -0.11 14.08
CA ASP A 181 -6.09 -0.15 12.91
C ASP A 181 -4.97 -1.17 13.18
N TYR A 182 -4.79 -2.11 12.25
CA TYR A 182 -3.94 -3.29 12.40
C TYR A 182 -2.88 -3.39 11.30
N GLU A 183 -1.75 -4.01 11.66
CA GLU A 183 -0.61 -4.13 10.77
C GLU A 183 -0.89 -5.15 9.67
N VAL A 184 -1.13 -4.62 8.47
CA VAL A 184 -1.48 -5.40 7.29
C VAL A 184 -0.36 -6.37 6.93
N SER A 185 0.91 -6.00 7.11
CA SER A 185 2.04 -6.88 6.77
C SER A 185 2.02 -8.22 7.52
N ASP A 186 1.47 -8.28 8.73
CA ASP A 186 1.35 -9.53 9.49
C ASP A 186 0.34 -10.50 8.88
N LEU A 187 -0.69 -10.00 8.19
CA LEU A 187 -1.71 -10.81 7.52
C LEU A 187 -1.19 -11.43 6.21
N PHE A 188 -0.19 -10.81 5.58
CA PHE A 188 0.29 -11.16 4.23
C PHE A 188 1.48 -12.13 4.22
N ARG A 189 1.66 -12.97 5.25
CA ARG A 189 2.74 -13.97 5.31
C ARG A 189 2.66 -15.10 4.23
N GLY A 190 1.81 -14.96 3.20
CA GLY A 190 1.54 -15.91 2.08
C GLY A 190 1.93 -15.41 0.66
N ASP A 191 1.69 -16.20 -0.41
CA ASP A 191 2.31 -16.21 -1.77
C ASP A 191 1.97 -15.12 -2.81
N MET A 192 1.99 -13.83 -2.41
CA MET A 192 1.68 -12.72 -3.33
C MET A 192 2.88 -11.86 -3.76
N LYS A 193 3.46 -12.11 -4.95
CA LYS A 193 4.73 -11.52 -5.44
C LYS A 193 4.90 -9.99 -5.35
N LYS A 194 3.86 -9.17 -5.59
CA LYS A 194 4.00 -7.70 -5.64
C LYS A 194 3.78 -7.02 -4.29
N TRP A 195 2.88 -7.56 -3.47
CA TRP A 195 2.53 -7.04 -2.15
C TRP A 195 3.41 -7.65 -1.04
N ARG A 196 4.10 -8.77 -1.33
CA ARG A 196 5.04 -9.46 -0.45
C ARG A 196 6.27 -8.66 -0.08
N LEU A 197 6.84 -7.87 -0.98
CA LEU A 197 8.15 -7.27 -0.69
C LEU A 197 8.11 -6.41 0.58
N GLY A 198 7.03 -5.65 0.76
CA GLY A 198 6.77 -4.90 1.99
C GLY A 198 6.51 -5.79 3.21
N SER A 199 5.71 -6.85 3.06
CA SER A 199 5.37 -7.75 4.18
C SER A 199 6.45 -8.76 4.56
N GLN A 200 7.43 -8.99 3.67
CA GLN A 200 8.63 -9.79 3.89
C GLN A 200 9.77 -8.96 4.48
N MET A 201 9.57 -7.67 4.69
CA MET A 201 10.49 -6.88 5.50
C MET A 201 10.04 -6.95 6.95
N GLU A 202 10.87 -7.51 7.82
CA GLU A 202 10.68 -7.29 9.24
C GLU A 202 11.29 -5.95 9.60
N VAL A 203 10.44 -5.01 10.02
CA VAL A 203 10.89 -3.67 10.37
C VAL A 203 10.57 -3.41 11.83
N VAL A 204 11.64 -3.23 12.60
CA VAL A 204 11.58 -2.78 13.98
C VAL A 204 12.00 -1.32 13.98
N LEU A 205 11.04 -0.41 14.03
CA LEU A 205 11.31 1.01 14.13
C LEU A 205 11.32 1.40 15.60
N ASN A 206 12.46 1.91 16.06
CA ASN A 206 12.60 2.57 17.34
C ASN A 206 12.38 4.07 17.11
N HIS A 207 11.24 4.57 17.55
CA HIS A 207 10.92 5.98 17.36
C HIS A 207 11.68 6.81 18.38
N VAL A 208 12.55 7.71 17.93
CA VAL A 208 13.24 8.63 18.83
C VAL A 208 12.73 10.04 18.59
N LEU A 209 11.94 10.52 19.55
CA LEU A 209 11.61 11.93 19.65
C LEU A 209 12.83 12.67 20.19
N LYS A 210 13.67 13.24 19.30
CA LYS A 210 14.79 14.08 19.71
C LYS A 210 14.37 15.56 19.69
N PRO A 211 14.07 16.17 20.85
CA PRO A 211 13.94 17.62 20.90
C PRO A 211 15.30 18.24 20.59
N ARG A 212 15.37 19.13 19.59
CA ARG A 212 16.54 19.97 19.37
C ARG A 212 16.22 21.37 19.89
N TYR A 213 16.77 21.72 21.05
CA TYR A 213 16.81 23.10 21.48
C TYR A 213 17.84 23.85 20.65
N ALA A 214 17.39 24.50 19.57
CA ALA A 214 18.14 25.51 18.86
C ALA A 214 17.14 26.52 18.28
N THR A 215 16.87 27.59 19.03
CA THR A 215 16.07 28.75 18.61
C THR A 215 14.68 28.42 18.03
N GLY A 216 13.77 27.89 18.86
CA GLY A 216 12.35 27.71 18.51
C GLY A 216 11.65 26.58 19.26
N ASN A 217 10.33 26.45 19.05
CA ASN A 217 9.48 25.37 19.61
C ASN A 217 9.36 24.14 18.69
N ARG A 218 10.24 23.98 17.69
CA ARG A 218 10.14 22.91 16.71
C ARG A 218 10.83 21.64 17.20
N THR A 219 10.19 20.48 16.97
CA THR A 219 10.71 19.16 17.32
C THR A 219 10.95 18.34 16.05
N TYR A 220 12.07 17.64 15.95
CA TYR A 220 12.30 16.72 14.84
C TYR A 220 11.79 15.34 15.18
N VAL A 221 11.13 14.72 14.20
CA VAL A 221 10.75 13.32 14.26
C VAL A 221 11.80 12.55 13.49
N GLU A 222 12.58 11.75 14.21
CA GLU A 222 13.57 10.84 13.64
C GLU A 222 13.06 9.41 13.76
N VAL A 223 13.27 8.65 12.69
CA VAL A 223 13.12 7.21 12.71
C VAL A 223 14.49 6.63 12.90
N GLU A 224 14.63 5.82 13.94
CA GLU A 224 15.72 4.88 14.08
C GLU A 224 15.11 3.48 14.00
N GLY A 225 15.89 2.48 13.64
CA GLY A 225 15.33 1.15 13.50
C GLY A 225 16.24 0.16 12.84
N ARG A 226 15.73 -1.05 12.72
CA ARG A 226 16.36 -2.12 11.98
C ARG A 226 15.35 -2.74 11.05
N MET A 227 15.87 -3.19 9.93
CA MET A 227 15.09 -3.79 8.88
C MET A 227 15.77 -5.03 8.38
N THR A 228 15.09 -6.16 8.45
CA THR A 228 15.56 -7.44 7.95
C THR A 228 14.80 -7.77 6.66
N ASN A 229 15.55 -8.06 5.60
CA ASN A 229 14.98 -8.52 4.34
C ASN A 229 14.74 -10.03 4.39
N ASN A 230 13.51 -10.48 4.64
CA ASN A 230 13.14 -11.90 4.55
C ASN A 230 12.64 -12.29 3.15
N SER A 231 12.77 -11.40 2.15
CA SER A 231 12.44 -11.71 0.75
C SER A 231 13.60 -12.42 0.05
N THR A 232 13.31 -13.04 -1.09
CA THR A 232 14.31 -13.71 -1.93
C THR A 232 15.04 -12.77 -2.88
N VAL A 233 14.73 -11.48 -2.87
CA VAL A 233 15.28 -10.48 -3.81
C VAL A 233 16.03 -9.37 -3.06
N THR A 234 16.91 -8.67 -3.76
CA THR A 234 17.64 -7.53 -3.20
C THR A 234 16.75 -6.29 -3.23
N ILE A 235 16.66 -5.59 -2.09
CA ILE A 235 15.84 -4.38 -1.97
C ILE A 235 16.68 -3.13 -2.26
N GLY A 236 16.19 -2.31 -3.19
CA GLY A 236 16.86 -1.10 -3.68
C GLY A 236 16.25 0.21 -3.19
N THR A 237 14.95 0.24 -2.92
CA THR A 237 14.27 1.45 -2.43
C THR A 237 13.15 1.12 -1.46
N ILE A 238 13.03 1.92 -0.41
CA ILE A 238 11.98 1.78 0.59
C ILE A 238 11.40 3.16 0.94
N ASN A 239 10.09 3.21 1.16
CA ASN A 239 9.41 4.38 1.71
C ASN A 239 8.87 4.02 3.09
N VAL A 240 9.26 4.79 4.09
CA VAL A 240 8.72 4.70 5.45
C VAL A 240 7.76 5.85 5.65
N LEU A 241 6.50 5.56 5.93
CA LEU A 241 5.50 6.55 6.34
C LEU A 241 5.45 6.58 7.87
N CYS A 242 5.42 7.77 8.45
CA CYS A 242 5.29 7.99 9.87
C CYS A 242 4.10 8.87 10.17
N ASP A 243 3.23 8.38 11.03
CA ASP A 243 2.09 9.09 11.58
C ASP A 243 2.52 9.67 12.94
N VAL A 244 2.46 10.99 13.06
CA VAL A 244 2.91 11.74 14.25
C VAL A 244 1.70 12.29 14.97
N THR A 245 1.44 11.77 16.17
CA THR A 245 0.33 12.24 17.02
C THR A 245 0.85 13.31 17.98
N ASN A 246 0.16 14.45 18.03
CA ASN A 246 0.48 15.54 18.96
C ASN A 246 -0.28 15.41 20.30
N ASN A 247 0.05 16.27 21.25
CA ASN A 247 -0.56 16.27 22.59
C ASN A 247 -2.07 16.60 22.62
N ALA A 248 -2.65 17.05 21.51
CA ALA A 248 -4.09 17.27 21.34
C ALA A 248 -4.79 16.06 20.68
N GLY A 249 -4.05 15.03 20.24
CA GLY A 249 -4.60 13.84 19.60
C GLY A 249 -4.68 13.89 18.08
N PHE A 250 -4.24 14.98 17.44
CA PHE A 250 -4.18 15.05 15.96
C PHE A 250 -2.98 14.29 15.43
N THR A 251 -3.19 13.55 14.34
CA THR A 251 -2.19 12.73 13.67
C THR A 251 -1.88 13.29 12.28
N ASP A 252 -0.61 13.59 12.02
CA ASP A 252 -0.13 14.03 10.70
C ASP A 252 0.81 12.97 10.09
N GLY A 253 0.59 12.63 8.82
CA GLY A 253 1.36 11.63 8.09
C GLY A 253 2.56 12.23 7.33
N HIS A 254 3.74 11.63 7.49
CA HIS A 254 5.00 12.09 6.92
C HIS A 254 5.84 10.95 6.33
N GLY A 255 6.35 11.12 5.11
CA GLY A 255 7.10 10.07 4.41
C GLY A 255 8.62 10.31 4.40
N LYS A 256 9.39 9.23 4.50
CA LYS A 256 10.83 9.21 4.25
C LYS A 256 11.20 8.14 3.25
N HIS A 257 11.87 8.57 2.19
CA HIS A 257 12.38 7.70 1.14
C HIS A 257 13.85 7.33 1.40
N TYR A 258 14.12 6.03 1.50
CA TYR A 258 15.44 5.44 1.49
C TYR A 258 15.71 4.89 0.09
N ARG A 259 16.65 5.50 -0.64
CA ARG A 259 17.03 5.14 -2.01
C ARG A 259 18.40 4.48 -2.03
N ASN A 260 18.71 3.76 -3.11
CA ASN A 260 20.01 3.12 -3.35
C ASN A 260 20.42 2.15 -2.25
N LEU A 261 19.45 1.43 -1.70
CA LEU A 261 19.70 0.35 -0.74
C LEU A 261 20.34 -0.86 -1.47
N ASP A 262 21.12 -1.64 -0.72
CA ASP A 262 21.67 -2.93 -1.18
C ASP A 262 21.37 -4.01 -0.14
N LEU A 263 20.10 -4.12 0.25
CA LEU A 263 19.70 -5.02 1.31
C LEU A 263 19.41 -6.41 0.72
N LYS A 264 20.36 -7.33 0.86
CA LYS A 264 20.29 -8.69 0.31
C LYS A 264 19.32 -9.58 1.11
N PRO A 265 18.84 -10.70 0.54
CA PRO A 265 18.07 -11.70 1.26
C PRO A 265 18.74 -12.14 2.57
N GLY A 266 17.97 -12.18 3.65
CA GLY A 266 18.41 -12.52 5.01
C GLY A 266 19.22 -11.44 5.73
N GLN A 267 19.52 -10.30 5.08
CA GLN A 267 20.34 -9.26 5.67
C GLN A 267 19.50 -8.29 6.51
N THR A 268 20.07 -7.83 7.62
CA THR A 268 19.53 -6.72 8.43
C THR A 268 20.34 -5.45 8.20
N MET A 269 19.67 -4.30 8.05
CA MET A 269 20.28 -2.97 8.04
C MET A 269 19.65 -2.06 9.09
N SER A 270 20.39 -1.05 9.56
CA SER A 270 19.80 0.03 10.33
C SER A 270 19.10 1.04 9.42
N LEU A 271 17.99 1.59 9.90
CA LEU A 271 17.25 2.67 9.26
C LEU A 271 17.28 3.87 10.18
N ASP A 272 18.09 4.86 9.83
CA ASP A 272 18.19 6.09 10.61
C ASP A 272 17.91 7.30 9.72
N GLY A 273 17.04 8.19 10.19
CA GLY A 273 16.85 9.45 9.51
C GLY A 273 15.67 10.30 9.97
N ARG A 274 15.83 11.61 9.81
CA ARG A 274 14.77 12.60 10.00
C ARG A 274 13.64 12.45 8.99
N VAL A 275 12.41 12.35 9.48
CA VAL A 275 11.20 12.24 8.67
C VAL A 275 10.54 13.60 8.49
N THR A 276 10.39 14.37 9.57
CA THR A 276 9.74 15.69 9.50
C THR A 276 10.20 16.61 10.64
N GLU A 277 9.75 17.87 10.57
CA GLU A 277 9.81 18.87 11.63
C GLU A 277 8.38 19.23 12.05
N VAL A 278 8.06 19.11 13.33
CA VAL A 278 6.73 19.42 13.87
C VAL A 278 6.77 20.60 14.83
N THR A 279 5.73 21.43 14.79
CA THR A 279 5.60 22.63 15.64
C THR A 279 4.98 22.29 17.00
N TYR A 280 4.10 21.29 17.04
CA TYR A 280 3.49 20.81 18.28
C TYR A 280 4.29 19.65 18.85
N LYS A 281 4.37 19.57 20.18
CA LYS A 281 5.12 18.51 20.87
C LYS A 281 4.50 17.14 20.49
N PRO A 282 5.23 16.27 19.78
CA PRO A 282 4.76 14.93 19.47
C PRO A 282 4.68 14.11 20.76
N VAL A 283 3.62 13.33 20.90
CA VAL A 283 3.41 12.40 22.02
C VAL A 283 3.53 10.95 21.59
N ALA A 284 3.24 10.67 20.31
CA ALA A 284 3.50 9.39 19.68
C ALA A 284 4.01 9.62 18.26
N THR A 285 4.86 8.72 17.80
CA THR A 285 5.22 8.60 16.40
C THR A 285 5.17 7.13 16.09
N LEU A 286 4.42 6.78 15.07
CA LEU A 286 4.34 5.44 14.56
C LEU A 286 4.86 5.47 13.13
N CYS A 287 5.70 4.52 12.75
CA CYS A 287 6.16 4.43 11.38
C CYS A 287 5.99 3.03 10.82
N ARG A 288 5.79 2.97 9.51
CA ARG A 288 5.55 1.74 8.74
C ARG A 288 6.21 1.84 7.38
N VAL A 289 6.51 0.68 6.81
CA VAL A 289 6.92 0.62 5.41
C VAL A 289 5.68 0.75 4.54
N ASN A 290 5.64 1.83 3.76
CA ASN A 290 4.57 2.12 2.82
C ASN A 290 4.82 1.52 1.43
N SER A 291 6.09 1.43 1.03
CA SER A 291 6.43 0.81 -0.27
C SER A 291 7.84 0.27 -0.27
N VAL A 292 8.04 -0.86 -0.94
CA VAL A 292 9.35 -1.49 -1.16
C VAL A 292 9.51 -1.75 -2.66
N ARG A 293 10.71 -1.51 -3.18
CA ARG A 293 11.07 -1.83 -4.56
C ARG A 293 12.38 -2.60 -4.61
N GLU A 294 12.41 -3.57 -5.51
CA GLU A 294 13.62 -4.31 -5.87
C GLU A 294 14.68 -3.36 -6.43
N LYS A 295 15.94 -3.79 -6.32
CA LYS A 295 17.06 -3.10 -6.95
C LYS A 295 17.10 -3.52 -8.43
N ASP A 296 16.94 -2.54 -9.32
CA ASP A 296 17.04 -2.71 -10.78
C ASP A 296 18.42 -3.25 -11.18
#